data_AF-A0A4Q3TVA4-F1
#
_entry.id   AF-A0A4Q3TVA4-F1
#
_cell.length_a   1.000
_cell.length_b   1.000
_cell.length_c   1.000
_cell.angle_alpha   90.00
_cell.angle_beta   90.00
_cell.angle_gamma   90.00
#
_symmetry.space_group_name_H-M   'P 1'
#
loop_
_entity.id
_entity.type
_entity.pdbx_description
1 polymer ?
#
loop_
_entity_poly.entity_id
_entity_poly.type
_entity_poly.pdbx_seq_one_letter_code
_entity_poly.pdbx_strand_id
1 'polypeptide(L)'
;RPVTEVRETLPEGKSFMTQDFGPGNDLDDTPVYEVPAGHYFMMGDNRDNSIDSRVEQSSGVGMVPAENLVGKAQIILFSWKPGSSLWNPVSWFNVRLDRFFNVLK
;
A
#
# COMPACT_ATOMS: atom_id res chain seq x y z
N ARG A 1 -8.29 -5.67 15.41
CA ARG A 1 -9.38 -6.45 14.76
C ARG A 1 -8.73 -7.54 13.89
N PRO A 2 -9.40 -8.66 13.61
CA PRO A 2 -8.89 -9.59 12.61
C PRO A 2 -8.78 -8.88 11.25
N VAL A 3 -7.75 -9.21 10.48
CA VAL A 3 -7.55 -8.68 9.11
C VAL A 3 -8.16 -9.66 8.14
N THR A 4 -8.95 -9.15 7.20
CA THR A 4 -9.55 -9.88 6.08
C THR A 4 -8.77 -9.54 4.82
N GLU A 5 -8.42 -10.56 4.04
CA GLU A 5 -7.91 -10.34 2.68
C GLU A 5 -9.08 -10.33 1.70
N VAL A 6 -9.21 -9.25 0.95
CA VAL A 6 -10.30 -9.02 -0.01
C VAL A 6 -9.70 -8.89 -1.41
N ARG A 7 -10.36 -9.49 -2.41
CA ARG A 7 -10.02 -9.26 -3.81
C ARG A 7 -10.89 -8.12 -4.34
N GLU A 8 -10.28 -6.97 -4.53
CA GLU A 8 -10.93 -5.84 -5.18
C GLU A 8 -10.74 -5.92 -6.69
N THR A 9 -11.77 -5.56 -7.46
CA THR A 9 -11.71 -5.52 -8.93
C THR A 9 -12.25 -4.20 -9.41
N LEU A 10 -11.40 -3.45 -10.12
CA LEU A 10 -11.79 -2.19 -10.72
C LEU A 10 -12.76 -2.42 -11.90
N PRO A 11 -13.59 -1.43 -12.29
CA PRO A 11 -14.54 -1.57 -13.40
C PRO A 11 -13.91 -2.05 -14.72
N GLU A 12 -12.65 -1.70 -14.97
CA GLU A 12 -11.86 -2.16 -16.12
C GLU A 12 -11.35 -3.61 -16.01
N GLY A 13 -11.66 -4.30 -14.93
CA GLY A 13 -11.36 -5.72 -14.71
C GLY A 13 -10.01 -6.01 -14.03
N LYS A 14 -9.22 -4.99 -13.69
CA LYS A 14 -7.97 -5.18 -12.95
C LYS A 14 -8.26 -5.50 -11.49
N SER A 15 -7.72 -6.60 -10.97
CA SER A 15 -7.91 -7.01 -9.57
C SER A 15 -6.64 -6.92 -8.74
N PHE A 16 -6.82 -6.64 -7.45
CA PHE A 16 -5.75 -6.56 -6.45
C PHE A 16 -6.17 -7.28 -5.18
N MET A 17 -5.21 -7.79 -4.42
CA MET A 17 -5.44 -8.28 -3.07
C MET A 17 -5.23 -7.13 -2.10
N THR A 18 -6.23 -6.84 -1.29
CA THR A 18 -6.21 -5.79 -0.28
C THR A 18 -6.46 -6.39 1.10
N GLN A 19 -6.05 -5.66 2.13
CA GLN A 19 -6.28 -6.00 3.53
C GLN A 19 -7.24 -4.97 4.12
N ASP A 20 -8.27 -5.46 4.79
CA ASP A 20 -9.36 -4.68 5.38
C ASP A 20 -9.78 -5.31 6.72
N PHE A 21 -10.34 -4.54 7.64
CA PHE A 21 -10.88 -4.94 8.94
C PHE A 21 -12.38 -5.27 8.90
N GLY A 22 -12.98 -5.34 7.72
CA GLY A 22 -14.38 -5.71 7.48
C GLY A 22 -15.27 -4.48 7.28
N PRO A 23 -16.55 -4.66 6.99
CA PRO A 23 -17.40 -3.54 6.59
C PRO A 23 -17.67 -2.55 7.73
N GLY A 24 -17.85 -1.28 7.35
CA GLY A 24 -18.29 -0.20 8.23
C GLY A 24 -17.15 0.51 8.95
N ASN A 25 -15.92 0.37 8.46
CA ASN A 25 -14.81 1.21 8.87
C ASN A 25 -14.84 2.56 8.15
N ASP A 26 -14.07 3.50 8.69
CA ASP A 26 -13.87 4.78 8.05
C ASP A 26 -13.19 4.57 6.70
N LEU A 27 -13.64 5.30 5.66
CA LEU A 27 -13.12 5.24 4.29
C LEU A 27 -13.45 3.97 3.50
N ASP A 28 -14.33 3.10 4.00
CA ASP A 28 -14.93 1.99 3.21
C ASP A 28 -15.83 2.55 2.10
N ASP A 29 -16.71 3.48 2.48
CA ASP A 29 -17.58 4.23 1.57
C ASP A 29 -17.09 5.67 1.49
N THR A 30 -16.64 6.07 0.30
CA THR A 30 -16.18 7.44 0.03
C THR A 30 -17.08 8.11 -0.99
N PRO A 31 -17.12 9.45 -1.02
CA PRO A 31 -17.61 10.18 -2.18
C PRO A 31 -16.81 9.82 -3.44
N VAL A 32 -17.36 10.17 -4.60
CA VAL A 32 -16.62 10.12 -5.87
C VAL A 32 -15.59 11.24 -5.87
N TYR A 33 -14.35 10.91 -6.21
CA TYR A 33 -13.27 11.87 -6.36
C TYR A 33 -13.03 12.20 -7.84
N GLU A 34 -13.01 13.49 -8.17
CA GLU A 34 -12.52 13.96 -9.47
C GLU A 34 -11.02 14.26 -9.35
N VAL A 35 -10.20 13.46 -10.03
CA VAL A 35 -8.74 13.66 -10.02
C VAL A 35 -8.38 14.78 -11.00
N PRO A 36 -7.79 15.89 -10.55
CA PRO A 36 -7.40 16.99 -11.43
C PRO A 36 -6.37 16.54 -12.48
N ALA A 37 -6.32 17.25 -13.61
CA ALA A 37 -5.28 17.02 -14.60
C ALA A 37 -3.89 17.16 -13.97
N GLY A 38 -2.97 16.27 -14.35
CA GLY A 38 -1.61 16.24 -13.80
C GLY A 38 -1.51 15.75 -12.35
N HIS A 39 -2.58 15.17 -11.79
CA HIS A 39 -2.59 14.58 -10.45
C HIS A 39 -2.94 13.09 -10.49
N TYR A 40 -2.68 12.43 -9.37
CA TYR A 40 -2.92 11.00 -9.18
C TYR A 40 -3.63 10.75 -7.85
N PHE A 41 -4.56 9.79 -7.86
CA PHE A 41 -5.18 9.24 -6.67
C PHE A 41 -4.48 7.95 -6.28
N MET A 42 -3.89 7.91 -5.10
CA MET A 42 -3.12 6.77 -4.60
C MET A 42 -3.87 6.10 -3.46
N MET A 43 -3.88 4.77 -3.45
CA MET A 43 -4.46 3.96 -2.38
C MET A 43 -3.48 2.89 -1.94
N GLY A 44 -3.41 2.65 -0.63
CA GLY A 44 -2.63 1.55 -0.07
C GLY A 44 -3.36 0.21 -0.16
N ASP A 45 -2.59 -0.88 -0.26
CA ASP A 45 -3.17 -2.24 -0.24
C ASP A 45 -3.76 -2.60 1.14
N ASN A 46 -3.25 -2.01 2.23
CA ASN A 46 -3.77 -2.18 3.59
C ASN A 46 -4.70 -1.01 3.93
N ARG A 47 -5.99 -1.17 3.60
CA ARG A 47 -6.96 -0.08 3.48
C ARG A 47 -7.19 0.68 4.77
N ASP A 48 -7.46 -0.01 5.88
CA ASP A 48 -7.69 0.62 7.19
C ASP A 48 -6.43 1.16 7.84
N ASN A 49 -5.25 0.74 7.37
CA ASN A 49 -3.96 1.23 7.89
C ASN A 49 -3.21 2.07 6.85
N SER A 50 -3.93 2.67 5.90
CA SER A 50 -3.36 3.58 4.92
C SER A 50 -3.95 4.97 5.07
N ILE A 51 -3.07 5.94 5.35
CA ILE A 51 -3.39 7.35 5.25
C ILE A 51 -3.04 7.77 3.81
N ASP A 52 -3.95 7.50 2.89
CA ASP A 52 -3.75 7.70 1.44
C ASP A 52 -4.64 8.82 0.88
N SER A 53 -4.85 8.87 -0.44
CA SER A 53 -5.59 9.96 -1.09
C SER A 53 -7.06 10.07 -0.68
N ARG A 54 -7.62 9.05 -0.01
CA ARG A 54 -8.97 9.11 0.58
C ARG A 54 -9.04 10.09 1.76
N VAL A 55 -7.91 10.38 2.39
CA VAL A 55 -7.80 11.32 3.51
C VAL A 55 -7.37 12.70 3.00
N GLU A 56 -8.10 13.72 3.44
CA GLU A 56 -7.82 15.12 3.13
C GLU A 56 -6.36 15.50 3.40
N GLN A 57 -5.80 16.38 2.57
CA GLN A 57 -4.37 16.74 2.62
C GLN A 57 -3.92 17.33 3.96
N SER A 58 -4.85 17.87 4.76
CA SER A 58 -4.55 18.37 6.11
C SER A 58 -4.07 17.28 7.08
N SER A 59 -4.46 16.02 6.84
CA SER A 59 -4.15 14.87 7.69
C SER A 59 -3.65 13.65 6.92
N GLY A 60 -3.63 13.71 5.58
CA GLY A 60 -3.19 12.64 4.70
C GLY A 60 -2.53 13.12 3.42
N VAL A 61 -2.51 12.26 2.41
CA VAL A 61 -1.75 12.51 1.17
C VAL A 61 -2.51 13.45 0.22
N GLY A 62 -3.84 13.36 0.18
CA GLY A 62 -4.65 14.03 -0.83
C GLY A 62 -4.28 13.62 -2.26
N MET A 63 -4.56 14.48 -3.24
CA MET A 63 -4.19 14.27 -4.64
C MET A 63 -2.69 14.50 -4.85
N VAL A 64 -2.00 13.56 -5.50
CA VAL A 64 -0.54 13.62 -5.70
C VAL A 64 -0.21 14.30 -7.04
N PRO A 65 0.48 15.45 -7.07
CA PRO A 65 0.94 16.07 -8.31
C PRO A 65 1.94 15.18 -9.06
N ALA A 66 1.92 15.22 -10.39
CA ALA A 66 2.80 14.44 -11.25
C ALA A 66 4.30 14.67 -10.97
N GLU A 67 4.68 15.90 -10.62
CA GLU A 67 6.07 16.24 -10.28
C GLU A 67 6.61 15.51 -9.05
N ASN A 68 5.73 15.00 -8.17
CA ASN A 68 6.13 14.23 -7.00
C ASN A 68 6.36 12.75 -7.32
N LEU A 69 6.08 12.30 -8.54
CA LEU A 69 6.33 10.93 -8.95
C LEU A 69 7.81 10.70 -9.26
N VAL A 70 8.47 9.89 -8.43
CA VAL A 70 9.88 9.52 -8.62
C VAL A 70 10.01 8.28 -9.51
N GLY A 71 9.16 7.26 -9.34
CA GLY A 71 9.22 6.03 -10.13
C GLY A 71 8.32 4.91 -9.63
N LYS A 72 8.30 3.78 -10.36
CA LYS A 72 7.55 2.57 -10.01
C LYS A 72 8.43 1.61 -9.21
N ALA A 73 7.92 1.05 -8.11
CA ALA A 73 8.57 -0.05 -7.41
C ALA A 73 8.58 -1.32 -8.27
N GLN A 74 9.74 -1.95 -8.46
CA GLN A 74 9.91 -3.07 -9.40
C GLN A 74 10.33 -4.39 -8.74
N ILE A 75 11.19 -4.35 -7.73
CA ILE A 75 11.82 -5.57 -7.18
C ILE A 75 11.92 -5.46 -5.66
N ILE A 76 11.57 -6.54 -4.96
CA ILE A 76 11.93 -6.72 -3.56
C ILE A 76 13.37 -7.23 -3.51
N LEU A 77 14.32 -6.32 -3.27
CA LEU A 77 15.74 -6.69 -3.20
C LEU A 77 16.06 -7.47 -1.92
N PHE A 78 15.49 -7.08 -0.78
CA PHE A 78 15.83 -7.64 0.52
C PHE A 78 14.65 -7.57 1.49
N SER A 79 14.53 -8.55 2.40
CA SER A 79 13.45 -8.60 3.39
C SER A 79 13.85 -9.38 4.66
N TRP A 80 13.82 -8.72 5.82
CA TRP A 80 14.00 -9.36 7.13
C TRP A 80 12.67 -9.79 7.76
N LYS A 81 12.71 -10.80 8.63
CA LYS A 81 11.59 -11.08 9.53
C LYS A 81 11.56 -10.06 10.68
N PRO A 82 10.37 -9.79 11.25
CA PRO A 82 10.25 -8.86 12.37
C PRO A 82 11.19 -9.26 13.52
N GLY A 83 11.73 -8.26 14.23
CA GLY A 83 12.71 -8.47 15.30
C GLY A 83 14.17 -8.53 14.86
N SER A 84 14.46 -8.43 13.55
CA SER A 84 15.84 -8.28 13.05
C SER A 84 16.36 -6.85 13.27
N SER A 85 17.66 -6.71 13.54
CA SER A 85 18.28 -5.42 13.89
C SER A 85 19.69 -5.30 13.33
N LEU A 86 20.05 -4.09 12.91
CA LEU A 86 21.41 -3.76 12.48
C LEU A 86 22.43 -3.94 13.62
N TRP A 87 22.01 -3.85 14.87
CA TRP A 87 22.90 -3.94 16.03
C TRP A 87 23.03 -5.37 16.57
N ASN A 88 22.31 -6.34 15.99
CA ASN A 88 22.42 -7.75 16.32
C ASN A 88 22.83 -8.54 15.07
N PRO A 89 24.14 -8.75 14.84
CA PRO A 89 24.64 -9.43 13.64
C PRO A 89 24.09 -10.84 13.43
N VAL A 90 23.73 -11.55 14.51
CA VAL A 90 23.11 -12.88 14.40
C VAL A 90 21.73 -12.80 13.74
N SER A 91 20.99 -11.73 14.00
CA SER A 91 19.65 -11.55 13.42
C SER A 91 19.68 -11.26 11.91
N TRP A 92 20.84 -10.92 11.33
CA TRP A 92 20.95 -10.62 9.90
C TRP A 92 20.65 -11.84 9.02
N PHE A 93 20.80 -13.05 9.57
CA PHE A 93 20.44 -14.30 8.91
C PHE A 93 18.93 -14.60 8.97
N ASN A 94 18.12 -13.81 9.69
CA ASN A 94 16.68 -13.98 9.80
C ASN A 94 15.92 -13.33 8.62
N VAL A 95 16.21 -13.81 7.42
CA VAL A 95 15.70 -13.28 6.15
C VAL A 95 14.46 -14.04 5.66
N ARG A 96 13.63 -13.37 4.84
CA ARG A 96 12.52 -13.96 4.08
C ARG A 96 12.97 -14.26 2.66
N LEU A 97 13.58 -15.44 2.47
CA LEU A 97 14.17 -15.84 1.20
C LEU A 97 13.15 -15.94 0.06
N ASP A 98 11.90 -16.28 0.37
CA ASP A 98 10.80 -16.37 -0.58
C ASP A 98 10.44 -15.03 -1.24
N ARG A 99 10.83 -13.91 -0.62
CA ARG A 99 10.60 -12.56 -1.15
C ARG A 99 11.79 -11.98 -1.92
N PHE A 100 12.92 -12.66 -1.91
CA PHE A 100 14.16 -12.14 -2.50
C PHE A 100 14.09 -12.14 -4.03
N PHE A 101 14.52 -11.04 -4.67
CA PHE A 101 14.46 -10.83 -6.13
C PHE A 101 13.06 -11.01 -6.73
N ASN A 102 12.01 -10.85 -5.92
CA ASN A 102 10.65 -10.96 -6.42
C ASN A 102 10.31 -9.70 -7.23
N VAL A 103 9.98 -9.91 -8.51
CA VAL A 103 9.56 -8.84 -9.42
C VAL A 103 8.07 -8.53 -9.19
N LEU A 104 7.80 -7.28 -8.86
CA LEU A 104 6.45 -6.76 -8.66
C LEU A 104 5.76 -6.60 -10.02
N LYS A 105 4.49 -7.02 -10.09
CA LYS A 105 3.64 -6.90 -11.29
C LYS A 105 3.00 -5.50 -11.32
#